data_AF-A0A2G8LLY2-F1
#
_entry.id   AF-A0A2G8LLY2-F1
#
_cell.length_a   1.000
_cell.length_b   1.000
_cell.length_c   1.000
_cell.angle_alpha   90.00
_cell.angle_beta   90.00
_cell.angle_gamma   90.00
#
_symmetry.space_group_name_H-M   'P 1'
#
loop_
_entity.id
_entity.type
_entity.pdbx_description
1 polymer ?
#
loop_
_entity_poly.entity_id
_entity_poly.type
_entity_poly.pdbx_seq_one_letter_code
_entity_poly.pdbx_strand_id
1 'polypeptide(L)'
;MPSPSDTDPLTFGAFDYCIFIGLLSIHALLGIYHALRRDRYKTAREFLLENRSINPIPVALSVLVSTMTSITYLGVPAETYIYGPTFWLMALNKPLVALIVARTFVPIFYRLQVTTIYEYLELRFGKLMSICGATLNFLFILLCTGILVYAPALALTTVTGIKLSFLLPLSGLLVRSTQLWVEQRLSCGQTYFRQ
;
A
#
# COMPACT_ATOMS: atom_id res chain seq x y z
N MET A 1 8.40 -14.27 43.01
CA MET A 1 9.73 -14.57 42.41
C MET A 1 9.49 -15.57 41.28
N PRO A 2 9.74 -15.22 40.00
CA PRO A 2 9.63 -16.18 38.91
C PRO A 2 10.92 -17.02 38.81
N SER A 3 10.74 -18.29 38.43
CA SER A 3 11.75 -19.35 38.33
C SER A 3 12.77 -19.13 37.19
N PRO A 4 14.05 -19.48 37.38
CA PRO A 4 15.07 -19.37 36.34
C PRO A 4 15.28 -20.72 35.65
N SER A 5 14.52 -21.03 34.59
CA SER A 5 14.79 -22.26 33.81
C SER A 5 14.32 -22.28 32.35
N ASP A 6 14.07 -21.14 31.69
CA ASP A 6 13.77 -21.11 30.25
C ASP A 6 14.67 -20.09 29.54
N THR A 7 15.96 -20.38 29.44
CA THR A 7 16.84 -19.76 28.43
C THR A 7 16.95 -20.71 27.25
N ASP A 8 15.83 -21.03 26.63
CA ASP A 8 15.86 -21.48 25.24
C ASP A 8 16.32 -20.27 24.42
N PRO A 9 17.42 -20.35 23.65
CA PRO A 9 17.75 -19.27 22.75
C PRO A 9 16.56 -19.14 21.80
N LEU A 10 15.96 -17.94 21.73
CA LEU A 10 14.92 -17.55 20.77
C LEU A 10 15.42 -17.84 19.34
N THR A 11 15.35 -19.10 18.94
CA THR A 11 15.82 -19.63 17.68
C THR A 11 14.57 -19.83 16.86
N PHE A 12 14.51 -19.16 15.71
CA PHE A 12 13.41 -19.30 14.76
C PHE A 12 13.16 -20.78 14.50
N GLY A 13 11.96 -21.25 14.80
CA GLY A 13 11.60 -22.64 14.60
C GLY A 13 11.65 -22.98 13.11
N ALA A 14 11.87 -24.25 12.78
CA ALA A 14 11.77 -24.72 11.39
C ALA A 14 10.40 -24.35 10.76
N PHE A 15 9.37 -24.27 11.60
CA PHE A 15 8.03 -23.82 11.22
C PHE A 15 7.98 -22.36 10.75
N ASP A 16 8.66 -21.44 11.46
CA ASP A 16 8.69 -20.01 11.11
C ASP A 16 9.43 -19.79 9.77
N TYR A 17 10.49 -20.55 9.52
CA TYR A 17 11.19 -20.54 8.24
C TYR A 17 10.32 -21.06 7.09
N CYS A 18 9.55 -22.14 7.31
CA CYS A 18 8.61 -22.65 6.30
C CYS A 18 7.55 -21.60 5.93
N ILE A 19 6.98 -20.90 6.93
CA ILE A 19 6.02 -19.82 6.68
C ILE A 19 6.68 -18.68 5.91
N PHE A 20 7.87 -18.25 6.31
CA PHE A 20 8.58 -17.15 5.66
C PHE A 20 8.88 -17.44 4.18
N ILE A 21 9.43 -18.63 3.89
CA ILE A 21 9.72 -19.07 2.52
C ILE A 21 8.43 -19.23 1.72
N GLY A 22 7.41 -19.87 2.28
CA GLY A 22 6.12 -20.05 1.61
C GLY A 22 5.44 -18.73 1.24
N LEU A 23 5.44 -17.77 2.17
CA LEU A 23 4.86 -16.44 1.94
C LEU A 23 5.63 -15.70 0.83
N LEU A 24 6.96 -15.72 0.85
CA LEU A 24 7.80 -15.12 -0.19
C LEU A 24 7.56 -15.78 -1.55
N SER A 25 7.50 -17.11 -1.60
CA SER A 25 7.22 -17.85 -2.83
C SER A 25 5.85 -17.51 -3.39
N ILE A 26 4.80 -17.42 -2.57
CA ILE A 26 3.45 -17.05 -3.03
C ILE A 26 3.46 -15.64 -3.64
N HIS A 27 4.07 -14.66 -2.98
CA HIS A 27 4.16 -13.29 -3.52
C HIS A 27 4.94 -13.23 -4.83
N ALA A 28 6.07 -13.94 -4.93
CA ALA A 28 6.85 -14.04 -6.15
C ALA A 28 6.08 -14.71 -7.28
N LEU A 29 5.37 -15.82 -6.98
CA LEU A 29 4.55 -16.55 -7.94
C LEU A 29 3.37 -15.72 -8.44
N LEU A 30 2.69 -14.97 -7.58
CA LEU A 30 1.65 -14.01 -7.99
C LEU A 30 2.21 -12.96 -8.95
N GLY A 31 3.39 -12.40 -8.65
CA GLY A 31 4.07 -11.45 -9.54
C GLY A 31 4.40 -12.06 -10.91
N ILE A 32 4.99 -13.26 -10.93
CA ILE A 32 5.39 -13.96 -12.16
C ILE A 32 4.16 -14.43 -12.97
N TYR A 33 3.17 -15.02 -12.31
CA TYR A 33 1.93 -15.50 -12.94
C TYR A 33 1.17 -14.36 -13.62
N HIS A 34 1.06 -13.20 -12.96
CA HIS A 34 0.46 -12.02 -13.57
C HIS A 34 1.34 -11.39 -14.65
N ALA A 35 2.68 -11.47 -14.53
CA ALA A 35 3.61 -10.98 -15.56
C ALA A 35 3.55 -11.82 -16.84
N LEU A 36 3.34 -13.14 -16.75
CA LEU A 36 3.23 -14.04 -17.90
C LEU A 36 1.86 -13.98 -18.58
N ARG A 37 0.79 -13.59 -17.87
CA ARG A 37 -0.57 -13.45 -18.42
C ARG A 37 -0.88 -12.05 -18.98
N ARG A 38 0.15 -11.27 -19.37
CA ARG A 38 0.08 -9.86 -19.80
C ARG A 38 -0.84 -9.60 -21.00
N ASP A 39 -1.18 -10.62 -21.79
CA ASP A 39 -1.90 -10.50 -23.07
C ASP A 39 -3.42 -10.31 -22.98
N ARG A 40 -4.03 -10.33 -21.78
CA ARG A 40 -5.50 -10.34 -21.64
C ARG A 40 -6.12 -8.99 -21.24
N TYR A 41 -5.33 -7.97 -20.93
CA TYR A 41 -5.83 -6.64 -20.54
C TYR A 41 -5.38 -5.60 -21.56
N LYS A 42 -5.98 -5.64 -22.74
CA LYS A 42 -5.90 -4.53 -23.67
C LYS A 42 -6.63 -3.36 -23.01
N THR A 43 -5.86 -2.31 -22.73
CA THR A 43 -6.34 -0.97 -22.41
C THR A 43 -6.96 -0.78 -21.02
N ALA A 44 -6.22 -0.15 -20.10
CA ALA A 44 -6.76 0.39 -18.84
C ALA A 44 -7.88 1.42 -19.08
N ARG A 45 -7.84 2.09 -20.25
CA ARG A 45 -8.91 2.95 -20.75
C ARG A 45 -10.14 2.16 -21.18
N GLU A 46 -10.05 0.96 -21.75
CA GLU A 46 -11.22 0.10 -22.00
C GLU A 46 -11.73 -0.47 -20.68
N PHE A 47 -10.86 -0.90 -19.75
CA PHE A 47 -11.31 -1.29 -18.41
C PHE A 47 -11.99 -0.15 -17.60
N LEU A 48 -11.67 1.12 -17.85
CA LEU A 48 -12.28 2.28 -17.19
C LEU A 48 -13.41 2.94 -18.02
N LEU A 49 -13.43 2.79 -19.35
CA LEU A 49 -14.43 3.37 -20.28
C LEU A 49 -15.48 2.36 -20.77
N GLU A 50 -15.14 1.08 -20.93
CA GLU A 50 -16.09 -0.05 -21.07
C GLU A 50 -16.82 -0.32 -19.74
N ASN A 51 -16.31 0.28 -18.68
CA ASN A 51 -16.91 0.34 -17.36
C ASN A 51 -17.88 1.52 -17.22
N ARG A 52 -19.04 1.42 -17.87
CA ARG A 52 -20.26 2.00 -17.26
C ARG A 52 -20.97 0.98 -16.35
N SER A 53 -20.40 -0.22 -16.16
CA SER A 53 -21.05 -1.38 -15.52
C SER A 53 -20.15 -2.26 -14.62
N ILE A 54 -18.90 -1.89 -14.34
CA ILE A 54 -18.09 -2.57 -13.30
C ILE A 54 -18.78 -2.36 -11.97
N ASN A 55 -19.02 -3.50 -11.34
CA ASN A 55 -19.64 -3.58 -10.04
C ASN A 55 -18.89 -2.66 -9.05
N PRO A 56 -19.57 -1.76 -8.32
CA PRO A 56 -18.91 -0.85 -7.38
C PRO A 56 -18.19 -1.58 -6.24
N ILE A 57 -18.54 -2.84 -5.99
CA ILE A 57 -17.98 -3.68 -4.92
C ILE A 57 -16.45 -3.88 -5.07
N PRO A 58 -15.91 -4.40 -6.19
CA PRO A 58 -14.46 -4.56 -6.36
C PRO A 58 -13.68 -3.24 -6.34
N VAL A 59 -14.27 -2.13 -6.80
CA VAL A 59 -13.63 -0.81 -6.75
C VAL A 59 -13.51 -0.33 -5.30
N ALA A 60 -14.61 -0.38 -4.55
CA ALA A 60 -14.61 -0.03 -3.13
C ALA A 60 -13.66 -0.95 -2.34
N LEU A 61 -13.65 -2.26 -2.63
CA LEU A 61 -12.77 -3.22 -1.99
C LEU A 61 -11.29 -2.88 -2.26
N SER A 62 -10.91 -2.53 -3.49
CA SER A 62 -9.54 -2.11 -3.81
C SER A 62 -9.14 -0.86 -3.03
N VAL A 63 -10.03 0.14 -2.94
CA VAL A 63 -9.76 1.37 -2.19
C VAL A 63 -9.60 1.07 -0.70
N LEU A 64 -10.48 0.23 -0.12
CA LEU A 64 -10.38 -0.20 1.27
C LEU A 64 -9.05 -0.92 1.54
N VAL A 65 -8.67 -1.86 0.68
CA VAL A 65 -7.40 -2.58 0.80
C VAL A 65 -6.21 -1.61 0.74
N SER A 66 -6.23 -0.64 -0.17
CA SER A 66 -5.16 0.37 -0.28
C SER A 66 -5.07 1.32 0.91
N THR A 67 -6.15 1.55 1.64
CA THR A 67 -6.13 2.41 2.85
C THR A 67 -5.54 1.72 4.08
N MET A 68 -5.39 0.39 4.04
CA MET A 68 -4.84 -0.38 5.15
C MET A 68 -3.32 -0.42 5.06
N THR A 69 -2.63 0.13 6.05
CA THR A 69 -1.17 0.13 6.12
C THR A 69 -0.67 -0.65 7.34
N SER A 70 0.55 -1.20 7.24
CA SER A 70 1.19 -1.94 8.35
C SER A 70 1.40 -1.07 9.60
N ILE A 71 1.61 0.24 9.42
CA ILE A 71 1.74 1.20 10.52
C ILE A 71 0.45 1.23 11.34
N THR A 72 -0.69 1.25 10.66
CA THR A 72 -2.00 1.23 11.33
C THR A 72 -2.21 -0.10 12.06
N TYR A 73 -1.88 -1.24 11.45
CA TYR A 73 -2.06 -2.56 12.10
C TYR A 73 -1.29 -2.71 13.41
N LEU A 74 -0.06 -2.18 13.49
CA LEU A 74 0.75 -2.24 14.72
C LEU A 74 0.47 -1.07 15.67
N GLY A 75 0.18 0.12 15.12
CA GLY A 75 -0.07 1.33 15.91
C GLY A 75 -1.42 1.33 16.62
N VAL A 76 -2.47 0.82 15.98
CA VAL A 76 -3.83 0.78 16.54
C VAL A 76 -3.94 0.01 17.85
N PRO A 77 -3.43 -1.23 18.00
CA PRO A 77 -3.47 -1.92 19.29
C PRO A 77 -2.59 -1.24 20.34
N ALA A 78 -1.45 -0.66 19.94
CA ALA A 78 -0.57 0.07 20.86
C ALA A 78 -1.27 1.34 21.41
N GLU A 79 -1.97 2.09 20.56
CA GLU A 79 -2.75 3.26 20.97
C GLU A 79 -3.98 2.85 21.79
N THR A 80 -4.68 1.78 21.40
CA THR A 80 -5.86 1.29 22.14
C THR A 80 -5.47 0.81 23.54
N TYR A 81 -4.28 0.24 23.72
CA TYR A 81 -3.77 -0.18 25.02
C TYR A 81 -3.52 1.02 25.96
N ILE A 82 -3.03 2.14 25.42
CA ILE A 82 -2.69 3.34 26.21
C ILE A 82 -3.91 4.24 26.44
N TYR A 83 -4.73 4.48 25.41
CA TYR A 83 -5.83 5.45 25.42
C TYR A 83 -7.22 4.82 25.68
N GLY A 84 -7.32 3.49 25.71
CA GLY A 84 -8.53 2.76 26.05
C GLY A 84 -9.71 3.04 25.10
N PRO A 85 -10.96 3.16 25.61
CA PRO A 85 -12.17 3.22 24.79
C PRO A 85 -12.30 4.47 23.91
N THR A 86 -11.54 5.54 24.19
CA THR A 86 -11.55 6.77 23.37
C THR A 86 -11.08 6.50 21.93
N PHE A 87 -10.21 5.51 21.74
CA PHE A 87 -9.74 5.13 20.41
C PHE A 87 -10.87 4.58 19.52
N TRP A 88 -11.87 3.90 20.11
CA TRP A 88 -13.02 3.35 19.36
C TRP A 88 -13.85 4.44 18.68
N LEU A 89 -14.00 5.61 19.30
CA LEU A 89 -14.68 6.76 18.68
C LEU A 89 -13.93 7.25 17.44
N MET A 90 -12.60 7.24 17.49
CA MET A 90 -11.74 7.65 16.37
C MET A 90 -11.74 6.61 15.24
N ALA A 91 -11.80 5.32 15.60
CA ALA A 91 -11.93 4.22 14.66
C ALA A 91 -13.29 4.25 13.92
N LEU A 92 -14.39 4.55 14.61
CA LEU A 92 -15.73 4.69 14.02
C LEU A 92 -15.87 5.94 13.13
N ASN A 93 -15.13 7.01 13.44
CA ASN A 93 -15.13 8.23 12.65
C ASN A 93 -14.57 8.00 11.22
N LYS A 94 -13.52 7.19 11.07
CA LYS A 94 -12.86 6.93 9.77
C LYS A 94 -13.80 6.40 8.67
N PRO A 95 -14.58 5.33 8.86
CA PRO A 95 -15.53 4.86 7.85
C PRO A 95 -16.70 5.84 7.64
N LEU A 96 -17.11 6.56 8.68
CA LEU A 96 -18.20 7.53 8.59
C LEU A 96 -17.82 8.71 7.68
N VAL A 97 -16.63 9.27 7.86
CA VAL A 97 -16.07 10.30 6.97
C VAL A 97 -15.90 9.76 5.55
N ALA A 98 -15.40 8.53 5.40
CA ALA A 98 -15.25 7.91 4.08
C ALA A 98 -16.59 7.79 3.34
N LEU A 99 -17.67 7.43 4.04
CA LEU A 99 -19.02 7.36 3.45
C LEU A 99 -19.55 8.72 3.01
N ILE A 100 -19.38 9.75 3.84
CA ILE A 100 -19.80 11.14 3.54
C ILE A 100 -19.03 11.67 2.32
N VAL A 101 -17.71 11.48 2.32
CA VAL A 101 -16.83 11.88 1.22
C VAL A 101 -17.20 11.12 -0.05
N ALA A 102 -17.40 9.80 0.02
CA ALA A 102 -17.83 9.02 -1.13
C ALA A 102 -19.16 9.54 -1.70
N ARG A 103 -20.17 9.82 -0.85
CA ARG A 103 -21.46 10.34 -1.32
C ARG A 103 -21.35 11.72 -1.99
N THR A 104 -20.45 12.57 -1.50
CA THR A 104 -20.33 13.98 -1.92
C THR A 104 -19.38 14.15 -3.11
N PHE A 105 -18.22 13.49 -3.07
CA PHE A 105 -17.17 13.64 -4.07
C PHE A 105 -17.39 12.77 -5.31
N VAL A 106 -17.96 11.56 -5.19
CA VAL A 106 -18.25 10.70 -6.35
C VAL A 106 -19.08 11.42 -7.43
N PRO A 107 -20.20 12.11 -7.13
CA PRO A 107 -20.96 12.81 -8.16
C PRO A 107 -20.22 14.01 -8.75
N ILE A 108 -19.30 14.64 -8.00
CA ILE A 108 -18.49 15.77 -8.49
C ILE A 108 -17.45 15.26 -9.49
N PHE A 109 -16.72 14.20 -9.15
CA PHE A 109 -15.72 13.58 -10.04
C PHE A 109 -16.36 13.06 -11.33
N TYR A 110 -17.56 12.48 -11.25
CA TYR A 110 -18.26 11.95 -12.43
C TYR A 110 -18.69 13.06 -13.41
N ARG A 111 -19.05 14.26 -12.92
CA ARG A 111 -19.43 15.41 -13.76
C ARG A 111 -18.24 16.10 -14.42
N LEU A 112 -17.11 16.14 -13.72
CA LEU A 112 -15.90 16.84 -14.19
C LEU A 112 -15.01 15.98 -15.10
N GLN A 113 -15.26 14.66 -15.20
CA GLN A 113 -14.45 13.69 -15.96
C GLN A 113 -12.95 13.71 -15.61
N VAL A 114 -12.63 14.16 -14.40
CA VAL A 114 -11.26 14.26 -13.89
C VAL A 114 -10.84 12.92 -13.30
N THR A 115 -9.64 12.47 -13.62
CA THR A 115 -9.14 11.13 -13.20
C THR A 115 -8.21 11.16 -12.01
N THR A 116 -7.68 12.33 -11.66
CA THR A 116 -6.77 12.50 -10.53
C THR A 116 -7.18 13.65 -9.62
N ILE A 117 -6.98 13.49 -8.31
CA ILE A 117 -7.31 14.53 -7.32
C ILE A 117 -6.49 15.80 -7.57
N TYR A 118 -5.26 15.67 -8.05
CA TYR A 118 -4.36 16.79 -8.35
C TYR A 118 -4.86 17.63 -9.54
N GLU A 119 -5.42 17.00 -10.56
CA GLU A 119 -6.06 17.70 -11.69
C GLU A 119 -7.30 18.47 -11.22
N TYR A 120 -8.07 17.94 -10.26
CA TYR A 120 -9.17 18.69 -9.64
C TYR A 120 -8.66 19.90 -8.84
N LEU A 121 -7.56 19.74 -8.09
CA LEU A 121 -6.90 20.84 -7.39
C LEU A 121 -6.38 21.91 -8.36
N GLU A 122 -5.85 21.51 -9.52
CA GLU A 122 -5.37 22.42 -10.56
C GLU A 122 -6.50 23.27 -11.15
N LEU A 123 -7.64 22.65 -11.47
CA LEU A 123 -8.81 23.37 -12.01
C LEU A 123 -9.43 24.36 -11.01
N ARG A 124 -9.35 24.06 -9.70
CA ARG A 124 -9.99 24.90 -8.67
C ARG A 124 -9.06 25.96 -8.08
N PHE A 125 -7.80 25.63 -7.84
CA PHE A 125 -6.83 26.47 -7.11
C PHE A 125 -5.60 26.85 -7.94
N GLY A 126 -5.52 26.38 -9.20
CA GLY A 126 -4.40 26.62 -10.09
C GLY A 126 -3.26 25.60 -9.94
N LYS A 127 -2.33 25.65 -10.89
CA LYS A 127 -1.25 24.67 -11.06
C LYS A 127 -0.28 24.58 -9.88
N LEU A 128 -0.05 25.68 -9.17
CA LEU A 128 0.84 25.72 -8.01
C LEU A 128 0.36 24.79 -6.88
N MET A 129 -0.94 24.80 -6.56
CA MET A 129 -1.49 23.96 -5.49
C MET A 129 -1.44 22.46 -5.83
N SER A 130 -1.66 22.13 -7.11
CA SER A 130 -1.52 20.76 -7.63
C SER A 130 -0.08 20.24 -7.50
N ILE A 131 0.90 21.05 -7.92
CA ILE A 131 2.33 20.67 -7.81
C ILE A 131 2.76 20.54 -6.35
N CYS A 132 2.37 21.48 -5.49
CA CYS A 132 2.66 21.41 -4.05
C CYS A 132 2.05 20.14 -3.43
N GLY A 133 0.78 19.86 -3.70
CA GLY A 133 0.11 18.65 -3.22
C GLY A 133 0.77 17.36 -3.69
N ALA A 134 1.09 17.27 -4.99
CA ALA A 134 1.77 16.11 -5.56
C ALA A 134 3.17 15.91 -4.95
N THR A 135 3.92 17.00 -4.75
CA THR A 135 5.27 16.97 -4.18
C THR A 135 5.26 16.56 -2.72
N LEU A 136 4.35 17.12 -1.92
CA LEU A 136 4.18 16.76 -0.51
C LEU A 136 3.77 15.29 -0.35
N ASN A 137 2.81 14.83 -1.15
CA ASN A 137 2.40 13.43 -1.12
C ASN A 137 3.53 12.49 -1.56
N PHE A 138 4.30 12.86 -2.59
CA PHE A 138 5.46 12.09 -3.03
C PHE A 138 6.52 12.00 -1.92
N LEU A 139 6.84 13.13 -1.26
CA LEU A 139 7.77 13.16 -0.14
C LEU A 139 7.28 12.29 1.03
N PHE A 140 5.99 12.36 1.35
CA PHE A 140 5.38 11.54 2.40
C PHE A 140 5.51 10.04 2.10
N ILE A 141 5.17 9.61 0.88
CA ILE A 141 5.28 8.20 0.48
C ILE A 141 6.73 7.73 0.50
N LEU A 142 7.69 8.56 0.07
CA LEU A 142 9.12 8.24 0.14
C LEU A 142 9.57 7.99 1.58
N LEU A 143 9.20 8.88 2.51
CA LEU A 143 9.56 8.77 3.92
C LEU A 143 8.94 7.52 4.56
N CYS A 144 7.64 7.29 4.35
CA CYS A 144 6.95 6.13 4.89
C CYS A 144 7.53 4.82 4.32
N THR A 145 7.77 4.75 3.01
CA THR A 145 8.33 3.55 2.37
C THR A 145 9.75 3.26 2.89
N GLY A 146 10.58 4.28 3.12
CA GLY A 146 11.91 4.11 3.72
C GLY A 146 11.85 3.44 5.10
N ILE A 147 10.96 3.91 5.97
CA ILE A 147 10.74 3.33 7.30
C ILE A 147 10.23 1.88 7.19
N LEU A 148 9.28 1.64 6.28
CA LEU A 148 8.70 0.31 6.05
C LEU A 148 9.70 -0.71 5.51
N VAL A 149 10.68 -0.29 4.70
CA VAL A 149 11.72 -1.19 4.16
C VAL A 149 12.82 -1.46 5.18
N TYR A 150 13.08 -0.50 6.06
CA TYR A 150 14.09 -0.64 7.11
C TYR A 150 13.68 -1.68 8.17
N ALA A 151 12.41 -1.70 8.59
CA ALA A 151 11.91 -2.63 9.61
C ALA A 151 12.13 -4.12 9.29
N PRO A 152 11.71 -4.67 8.12
CA PRO A 152 11.95 -6.07 7.78
C PRO A 152 13.43 -6.34 7.48
N ALA A 153 14.18 -5.36 6.96
CA ALA A 153 15.62 -5.53 6.75
C ALA A 153 16.37 -5.71 8.08
N LEU A 154 16.02 -4.92 9.09
CA LEU A 154 16.58 -5.06 10.43
C LEU A 154 16.23 -6.43 11.03
N ALA A 155 14.96 -6.84 10.94
CA ALA A 155 14.52 -8.15 11.41
C ALA A 155 15.25 -9.31 10.70
N LEU A 156 15.46 -9.22 9.37
CA LEU A 156 16.14 -10.28 8.64
C LEU A 156 17.63 -10.38 9.00
N THR A 157 18.29 -9.25 9.29
CA THR A 157 19.69 -9.25 9.72
C THR A 157 19.88 -9.91 11.08
N THR A 158 18.93 -9.75 12.00
CA THR A 158 18.98 -10.41 13.32
C THR A 158 18.78 -11.92 13.22
N VAL A 159 18.04 -12.40 12.21
CA VAL A 159 17.69 -13.82 12.07
C VAL A 159 18.70 -14.58 11.21
N THR A 160 19.19 -13.96 10.13
CA THR A 160 20.09 -14.62 9.16
C THR A 160 21.57 -14.34 9.41
N GLY A 161 21.91 -13.37 10.27
CA GLY A 161 23.31 -12.96 10.53
C GLY A 161 24.00 -12.27 9.35
N ILE A 162 23.27 -12.00 8.26
CA ILE A 162 23.80 -11.34 7.06
C ILE A 162 23.96 -9.84 7.35
N LYS A 163 25.07 -9.25 6.87
CA LYS A 163 25.37 -7.82 7.05
C LYS A 163 24.26 -6.93 6.44
N LEU A 164 23.79 -5.95 7.22
CA LEU A 164 22.76 -4.96 6.83
C LEU A 164 23.06 -4.27 5.50
N SER A 165 24.34 -4.06 5.17
CA SER A 165 24.79 -3.40 3.93
C SER A 165 24.39 -4.13 2.64
N PHE A 166 24.20 -5.46 2.66
CA PHE A 166 23.72 -6.22 1.50
C PHE A 166 22.20 -6.38 1.49
N LEU A 167 21.59 -6.41 2.66
CA LEU A 167 20.19 -6.74 2.83
C LEU A 167 19.28 -5.52 2.57
N LEU A 168 19.76 -4.31 2.88
CA LEU A 168 19.07 -3.05 2.64
C LEU A 168 18.89 -2.71 1.13
N PRO A 169 19.93 -2.78 0.27
CA PRO A 169 19.74 -2.58 -1.16
C PRO A 169 18.92 -3.70 -1.80
N LEU A 170 18.98 -4.93 -1.29
CA LEU A 170 18.18 -6.06 -1.79
C LEU A 170 16.69 -5.88 -1.47
N SER A 171 16.34 -5.55 -0.22
CA SER A 171 14.95 -5.26 0.16
C SER A 171 14.45 -4.01 -0.55
N GLY A 172 15.29 -2.98 -0.71
CA GLY A 172 15.00 -1.80 -1.52
C GLY A 172 14.77 -2.12 -3.00
N LEU A 173 15.53 -3.04 -3.59
CA LEU A 173 15.34 -3.49 -4.98
C LEU A 173 14.07 -4.32 -5.15
N LEU A 174 13.71 -5.15 -4.17
CA LEU A 174 12.45 -5.92 -4.17
C LEU A 174 11.23 -5.01 -3.99
N VAL A 175 11.32 -4.02 -3.11
CA VAL A 175 10.26 -3.03 -2.94
C VAL A 175 10.19 -2.11 -4.17
N ARG A 176 11.34 -1.72 -4.74
CA ARG A 176 11.37 -0.94 -5.97
C ARG A 176 10.93 -1.77 -7.17
N SER A 177 11.14 -3.07 -7.24
CA SER A 177 10.64 -3.91 -8.34
C SER A 177 9.13 -4.11 -8.24
N THR A 178 8.60 -4.28 -7.02
CA THR A 178 7.14 -4.33 -6.79
C THR A 178 6.48 -2.98 -7.00
N GLN A 179 7.09 -1.89 -6.54
CA GLN A 179 6.65 -0.52 -6.82
C GLN A 179 6.81 -0.15 -8.30
N LEU A 180 7.89 -0.52 -8.98
CA LEU A 180 8.04 -0.34 -10.43
C LEU A 180 7.05 -1.19 -11.19
N TRP A 181 6.65 -2.35 -10.67
CA TRP A 181 5.58 -3.15 -11.27
C TRP A 181 4.21 -2.49 -11.06
N VAL A 182 3.94 -1.92 -9.89
CA VAL A 182 2.74 -1.11 -9.61
C VAL A 182 2.72 0.20 -10.41
N GLU A 183 3.85 0.91 -10.47
CA GLU A 183 4.06 2.11 -11.26
C GLU A 183 4.06 1.79 -12.74
N GLN A 184 4.55 0.65 -13.21
CA GLN A 184 4.35 0.21 -14.60
C GLN A 184 2.90 -0.16 -14.85
N ARG A 185 2.16 -0.67 -13.86
CA ARG A 185 0.70 -0.87 -13.97
C ARG A 185 -0.05 0.47 -14.03
N LEU A 186 0.41 1.49 -13.31
CA LEU A 186 -0.16 2.85 -13.31
C LEU A 186 0.29 3.68 -14.54
N SER A 187 1.55 3.57 -14.95
CA SER A 187 2.20 4.30 -16.03
C SER A 187 1.89 3.70 -17.40
N CYS A 188 1.82 2.37 -17.53
CA CYS A 188 1.23 1.76 -18.72
C CYS A 188 -0.29 2.06 -18.80
N GLY A 189 -0.93 2.35 -17.66
CA GLY A 189 -2.27 2.95 -17.59
C GLY A 189 -2.33 4.44 -17.99
N GLN A 190 -1.33 5.25 -17.64
CA GLN A 190 -1.29 6.70 -17.93
C GLN A 190 -0.67 7.07 -19.29
N THR A 191 0.25 6.28 -19.83
CA THR A 191 0.83 6.55 -21.16
C THR A 191 -0.19 6.29 -22.28
N TYR A 192 -1.18 5.42 -22.01
CA TYR A 192 -2.37 5.21 -22.83
C TYR A 192 -3.48 6.27 -22.59
N PHE A 193 -3.28 7.19 -21.63
CA PHE A 193 -4.19 8.28 -21.28
C PHE A 193 -3.84 9.59 -22.02
N ARG A 194 -2.63 9.67 -22.62
CA ARG A 194 -2.10 10.88 -23.27
C ARG A 194 -2.05 10.82 -24.81
N GLN A 195 -2.73 9.84 -25.41
CA GLN A 195 -3.16 9.82 -26.81
C GLN A 195 -4.67 9.64 -26.86
#